data_AF-A0A7V8RGV6-F1
#
_entry.id   AF-A0A7V8RGV6-F1
#
_cell.length_a   1.000
_cell.length_b   1.000
_cell.length_c   1.000
_cell.angle_alpha   90.00
_cell.angle_beta   90.00
_cell.angle_gamma   90.00
#
_symmetry.space_group_name_H-M   'P 1'
#
loop_
_entity.id
_entity.type
_entity.pdbx_description
1 polymer ?
#
loop_
_entity_poly.entity_id
_entity_poly.type
_entity_poly.pdbx_seq_one_letter_code
_entity_poly.pdbx_strand_id
1 'polypeptide(L)'
;RFLPATKAIPKEMLPIVDRPLIQYAVDEAREAGIEQMIFVTGRGKSAIEDHFDIAFELEKTMSERGKSLAVLEPTRLGPGNCAYVRQQEPLGLGHAIWCARDIVGDEPFAIFLPDEFMVGSPGCMKQMVEAYNRLGGNLISVLEVP
;
A
#
# COMPACT_ATOMS: atom_id res chain seq x y z
N ARG A 1 -8.79 14.66 -5.30
CA ARG A 1 -9.23 15.72 -4.34
C ARG A 1 -10.57 15.25 -3.76
N PHE A 2 -10.71 15.12 -2.43
CA PHE A 2 -11.86 14.41 -1.82
C PHE A 2 -12.38 15.08 -0.53
N LEU A 3 -12.24 16.40 -0.40
CA LEU A 3 -12.88 17.12 0.70
C LEU A 3 -14.41 17.12 0.52
N PRO A 4 -15.22 17.00 1.60
CA PRO A 4 -14.82 16.98 3.01
C PRO A 4 -14.43 15.60 3.56
N ALA A 5 -14.63 14.52 2.81
CA ALA A 5 -14.39 13.15 3.29
C ALA A 5 -12.96 12.97 3.82
N THR A 6 -11.97 13.55 3.14
CA THR A 6 -10.56 13.45 3.54
C THR A 6 -10.10 14.54 4.52
N LYS A 7 -11.03 15.19 5.23
CA LYS A 7 -10.69 16.17 6.28
C LYS A 7 -10.00 15.49 7.46
N ALA A 8 -10.47 14.29 7.82
CA ALA A 8 -10.00 13.54 9.00
C ALA A 8 -9.59 12.10 8.68
N ILE A 9 -9.97 11.60 7.49
CA ILE A 9 -9.63 10.26 7.03
C ILE A 9 -8.58 10.40 5.92
N PRO A 10 -7.48 9.62 5.94
CA PRO A 10 -6.54 9.59 4.81
C PRO A 10 -7.24 9.23 3.50
N LYS A 11 -6.87 9.88 2.39
CA LYS A 11 -7.45 9.57 1.07
C LYS A 11 -7.25 8.10 0.68
N GLU A 12 -6.14 7.51 1.11
CA GLU A 12 -5.74 6.13 0.84
C GLU A 12 -6.57 5.11 1.64
N MET A 13 -7.28 5.59 2.67
CA MET A 13 -8.22 4.79 3.47
C MET A 13 -9.66 4.88 2.97
N LEU A 14 -9.92 5.59 1.86
CA LEU A 14 -11.25 5.59 1.25
C LEU A 14 -11.56 4.18 0.72
N PRO A 15 -12.72 3.60 1.09
CA PRO A 15 -13.06 2.25 0.68
C PRO A 15 -13.57 2.20 -0.76
N ILE A 16 -13.13 1.17 -1.49
CA ILE A 16 -13.86 0.66 -2.65
C ILE A 16 -14.57 -0.59 -2.17
N VAL A 17 -15.90 -0.49 -2.04
CA VAL A 17 -16.76 -1.53 -1.47
C VAL A 17 -16.39 -1.84 0.00
N ASP A 18 -15.48 -2.78 0.24
CA ASP A 18 -15.16 -3.35 1.55
C ASP A 18 -13.69 -3.17 1.97
N ARG A 19 -12.83 -2.68 1.07
CA ARG A 19 -11.40 -2.51 1.34
C ARG A 19 -10.93 -1.10 1.02
N PRO A 20 -10.01 -0.52 1.82
CA PRO A 20 -9.41 0.77 1.49
C PRO A 20 -8.51 0.68 0.26
N LEU A 21 -8.35 1.77 -0.48
CA LEU A 21 -7.45 1.86 -1.65
C LEU A 21 -6.05 1.29 -1.37
N ILE A 22 -5.48 1.59 -0.20
CA ILE A 22 -4.14 1.11 0.18
C ILE A 22 -4.05 -0.42 0.29
N GLN A 23 -5.15 -1.10 0.64
CA GLN A 23 -5.17 -2.57 0.72
C GLN A 23 -4.97 -3.18 -0.68
N TYR A 24 -5.59 -2.61 -1.71
CA TYR A 24 -5.43 -3.10 -3.08
C TYR A 24 -3.99 -2.96 -3.58
N ALA A 25 -3.34 -1.83 -3.27
CA ALA A 25 -1.93 -1.63 -3.61
C ALA A 25 -1.01 -2.66 -2.93
N VAL A 26 -1.27 -2.99 -1.66
CA VAL A 26 -0.49 -4.02 -0.92
C VAL A 26 -0.78 -5.43 -1.44
N ASP A 27 -2.04 -5.74 -1.75
CA ASP A 27 -2.42 -7.04 -2.33
C ASP A 27 -1.75 -7.24 -3.70
N GLU A 28 -1.73 -6.20 -4.54
CA GLU A 28 -1.05 -6.20 -5.83
C GLU A 28 0.48 -6.35 -5.69
N ALA A 29 1.08 -5.68 -4.72
CA ALA A 29 2.50 -5.83 -4.42
C ALA A 29 2.85 -7.27 -3.99
N ARG A 30 2.01 -7.90 -3.17
CA ARG A 30 2.17 -9.30 -2.77
C ARG A 30 2.04 -10.27 -3.95
N GLU A 31 1.06 -10.06 -4.83
CA GLU A 31 0.90 -10.86 -6.06
C GLU A 31 2.17 -10.78 -6.93
N ALA A 32 2.77 -9.59 -7.01
CA ALA A 32 4.02 -9.32 -7.71
C ALA A 32 5.26 -9.97 -7.05
N GLY A 33 5.15 -10.46 -5.81
CA GLY A 33 6.25 -11.06 -5.06
C GLY A 33 7.09 -10.06 -4.27
N ILE A 34 6.54 -8.86 -3.98
CA ILE A 34 7.20 -7.85 -3.16
C ILE A 34 7.00 -8.20 -1.67
N GLU A 35 8.11 -8.29 -0.94
CA GLU A 35 8.12 -8.75 0.47
C GLU A 35 8.18 -7.60 1.48
N GLN A 36 8.80 -6.47 1.10
CA GLN A 36 9.00 -5.30 1.95
C GLN A 36 8.16 -4.11 1.48
N MET A 37 7.30 -3.60 2.37
CA MET A 37 6.46 -2.43 2.13
C MET A 37 7.03 -1.22 2.85
N ILE A 38 7.24 -0.11 2.15
CA ILE A 38 7.74 1.14 2.73
C ILE A 38 6.69 2.23 2.51
N PHE A 39 6.06 2.66 3.61
CA PHE A 39 5.04 3.71 3.58
C PHE A 39 5.66 5.06 3.93
N VAL A 40 5.71 5.95 2.94
CA VAL A 40 6.10 7.33 3.14
C VAL A 40 4.86 8.15 3.50
N THR A 41 4.72 8.53 4.77
CA THR A 41 3.49 9.14 5.30
C THR A 41 3.68 10.59 5.74
N GLY A 42 2.58 11.35 5.70
CA GLY A 42 2.47 12.68 6.31
C GLY A 42 1.92 12.63 7.73
N ARG A 43 1.53 13.79 8.27
CA ARG A 43 0.82 13.88 9.56
C ARG A 43 -0.61 13.34 9.43
N GLY A 44 -1.17 12.81 10.52
CA GLY A 44 -2.57 12.35 10.56
C GLY A 44 -2.83 11.07 9.76
N LYS A 45 -1.83 10.21 9.61
CA LYS A 45 -1.89 8.96 8.82
C LYS A 45 -1.82 7.68 9.67
N SER A 46 -2.07 7.75 10.98
CA SER A 46 -2.02 6.59 11.88
C SER A 46 -2.97 5.47 11.45
N ALA A 47 -4.13 5.80 10.87
CA ALA A 47 -5.07 4.80 10.38
C ALA A 47 -4.48 3.85 9.32
N ILE A 48 -3.43 4.27 8.58
CA ILE A 48 -2.71 3.38 7.65
C ILE A 48 -1.80 2.42 8.42
N GLU A 49 -1.15 2.90 9.49
CA GLU A 49 -0.31 2.11 10.38
C GLU A 49 -1.18 1.03 11.07
N ASP A 50 -2.29 1.45 11.68
CA ASP A 50 -3.20 0.57 12.42
C ASP A 50 -3.88 -0.49 11.53
N HIS A 51 -4.15 -0.16 10.26
CA HIS A 51 -4.83 -1.08 9.32
C HIS A 51 -3.99 -2.32 8.99
N PHE A 52 -2.66 -2.17 8.94
CA PHE A 52 -1.75 -3.26 8.63
C PHE A 52 -1.19 -4.00 9.86
N ASP A 53 -1.63 -3.60 11.05
CA ASP A 53 -1.27 -4.22 12.34
C ASP A 53 -2.44 -5.07 12.91
N ILE A 54 -2.24 -5.65 14.09
CA ILE A 54 -3.23 -6.42 14.84
C ILE A 54 -4.28 -5.47 15.43
N ALA A 55 -5.54 -5.67 15.04
CA ALA A 55 -6.68 -4.96 15.61
C ALA A 55 -7.16 -5.67 16.89
N PHE A 56 -6.35 -5.62 17.95
CA PHE A 56 -6.48 -6.47 19.15
C PHE A 56 -7.91 -6.55 19.71
N GLU A 57 -8.55 -5.40 19.96
CA GLU A 57 -9.91 -5.37 20.53
C GLU A 57 -10.96 -5.94 19.58
N LEU A 58 -10.83 -5.66 18.27
CA LEU A 58 -11.74 -6.14 17.23
C LEU A 58 -11.65 -7.67 17.12
N GLU A 59 -10.44 -8.19 17.02
CA GLU A 59 -10.20 -9.63 16.89
C GLU A 59 -10.69 -10.40 18.09
N LYS A 60 -10.36 -9.93 19.30
CA LYS A 60 -10.87 -10.51 20.54
C LYS A 60 -12.40 -10.54 20.55
N THR A 61 -13.03 -9.42 20.22
CA THR A 61 -14.50 -9.31 20.16
C THR A 61 -15.11 -10.26 19.12
N MET A 62 -14.47 -10.43 17.96
CA MET A 62 -14.93 -11.36 16.92
C MET A 62 -14.81 -12.81 17.40
N SER A 63 -13.68 -13.19 18.00
CA SER A 63 -13.47 -14.53 18.56
C SER A 63 -14.47 -14.85 19.68
N GLU A 64 -14.71 -13.93 20.61
CA GLU A 64 -15.72 -14.09 21.68
C GLU A 64 -17.14 -14.28 21.13
N ARG A 65 -17.43 -13.71 19.95
CA ARG A 65 -18.71 -13.86 19.25
C ARG A 65 -18.74 -15.03 18.26
N GLY A 66 -17.71 -15.86 18.22
CA GLY A 66 -17.60 -17.00 17.30
C GLY A 66 -17.54 -16.61 15.82
N LYS A 67 -17.10 -15.39 15.50
CA LYS A 67 -16.93 -14.92 14.11
C LYS A 67 -15.55 -15.30 13.58
N SER A 68 -15.49 -15.69 12.31
CA SER A 68 -14.23 -15.98 11.62
C SER A 68 -13.37 -14.72 11.46
N LEU A 69 -12.06 -14.87 11.68
CA LEU A 69 -11.06 -13.81 11.46
C LEU A 69 -10.50 -13.80 10.03
N ALA A 70 -10.92 -14.73 9.16
CA ALA A 70 -10.41 -14.86 7.79
C ALA A 70 -10.53 -13.56 6.96
N VAL A 71 -11.51 -12.71 7.27
CA VAL A 71 -11.68 -11.39 6.62
C VAL A 71 -10.54 -10.41 6.92
N LEU A 72 -9.82 -10.61 8.04
CA LEU A 72 -8.72 -9.77 8.49
C LEU A 72 -7.35 -10.34 8.12
N GLU A 73 -7.25 -11.61 7.71
CA GLU A 73 -5.96 -12.23 7.35
C GLU A 73 -5.19 -11.43 6.28
N PRO A 74 -5.83 -10.90 5.21
CA PRO A 74 -5.11 -10.12 4.21
C PRO A 74 -4.65 -8.75 4.73
N THR A 75 -5.21 -8.24 5.83
CA THR A 75 -4.88 -6.89 6.30
C THR A 75 -3.53 -6.85 7.00
N ARG A 76 -3.05 -7.95 7.59
CA ARG A 76 -1.80 -7.93 8.36
C ARG A 76 -0.57 -8.08 7.49
N LEU A 77 0.44 -7.25 7.72
CA LEU A 77 1.80 -7.49 7.23
C LEU A 77 2.61 -8.28 8.27
N GLY A 78 3.56 -9.09 7.80
CA GLY A 78 4.47 -9.80 8.70
C GLY A 78 5.32 -8.82 9.52
N PRO A 79 5.71 -9.15 10.76
CA PRO A 79 6.61 -8.31 11.54
C PRO A 79 7.90 -8.01 10.77
N GLY A 80 8.23 -6.74 10.58
CA GLY A 80 9.41 -6.31 9.82
C GLY A 80 9.18 -6.08 8.32
N ASN A 81 8.13 -6.68 7.73
CA ASN A 81 7.80 -6.52 6.30
C ASN A 81 7.19 -5.14 5.97
N CYS A 82 7.03 -4.29 6.98
CA CYS A 82 6.48 -2.95 6.85
C CYS A 82 7.38 -1.94 7.55
N ALA A 83 7.70 -0.84 6.87
CA ALA A 83 8.41 0.29 7.44
C ALA A 83 7.64 1.59 7.15
N TYR A 84 7.63 2.50 8.13
CA TYR A 84 7.01 3.81 7.99
C TYR A 84 8.07 4.90 8.13
N VAL A 85 8.11 5.80 7.15
CA VAL A 85 8.95 6.99 7.20
C VAL A 85 8.08 8.23 7.03
N ARG A 86 8.40 9.29 7.78
CA ARG A 86 7.68 10.57 7.67
C ARG A 86 8.29 11.40 6.55
N GLN A 87 7.44 11.87 5.63
CA GLN A 87 7.87 12.83 4.60
C GLN A 87 8.25 14.19 5.20
N GLN A 88 7.65 14.53 6.36
CA GLN A 88 7.77 15.81 7.08
C GLN A 88 7.14 17.00 6.33
N GLU A 89 7.57 17.26 5.10
CA GLU A 89 7.11 18.34 4.24
C GLU A 89 6.54 17.82 2.91
N PRO A 90 5.39 18.33 2.44
CA PRO A 90 4.72 17.85 1.24
C PRO A 90 5.37 18.39 -0.06
N LEU A 91 6.63 18.02 -0.30
CA LEU A 91 7.44 18.51 -1.43
C LEU A 91 7.27 17.70 -2.73
N GLY A 92 6.20 16.89 -2.82
CA GLY A 92 5.87 16.08 -4.00
C GLY A 92 6.45 14.66 -3.99
N LEU A 93 6.19 13.93 -5.09
CA LEU A 93 6.47 12.49 -5.20
C LEU A 93 7.97 12.16 -5.16
N GLY A 94 8.81 12.92 -5.87
CA GLY A 94 10.25 12.68 -5.88
C GLY A 94 10.87 12.80 -4.47
N HIS A 95 10.45 13.79 -3.69
CA HIS A 95 10.86 13.92 -2.29
C HIS A 95 10.36 12.74 -1.45
N ALA A 96 9.13 12.28 -1.65
CA ALA A 96 8.61 11.12 -0.95
C ALA A 96 9.46 9.86 -1.22
N ILE A 97 9.77 9.58 -2.48
CA ILE A 97 10.65 8.46 -2.86
C ILE A 97 12.02 8.60 -2.19
N TRP A 98 12.60 9.80 -2.21
CA TRP A 98 13.90 10.08 -1.58
C TRP A 98 13.92 9.85 -0.05
N CYS A 99 12.79 10.02 0.65
CA CYS A 99 12.70 9.71 2.08
C CYS A 99 12.88 8.22 2.40
N ALA A 100 12.68 7.31 1.44
CA ALA A 100 12.85 5.87 1.62
C ALA A 100 14.25 5.37 1.25
N ARG A 101 15.14 6.24 0.74
CA ARG A 101 16.45 5.84 0.15
C ARG A 101 17.31 4.94 1.04
N ASP A 102 17.33 5.20 2.35
CA ASP A 102 18.21 4.49 3.28
C ASP A 102 17.64 3.12 3.67
N ILE A 103 16.33 2.91 3.46
CA ILE A 103 15.67 1.61 3.64
C ILE A 103 15.80 0.78 2.37
N VAL A 104 15.67 1.40 1.20
CA VAL A 104 15.83 0.73 -0.10
C VAL A 104 17.29 0.35 -0.35
N GLY A 105 18.25 1.23 -0.05
CA GLY A 105 19.66 0.97 -0.30
C GLY A 105 19.99 0.90 -1.80
N ASP A 106 20.81 -0.08 -2.19
CA ASP A 106 21.24 -0.33 -3.57
C ASP A 106 20.47 -1.52 -4.17
N GLU A 107 19.14 -1.47 -4.07
CA GLU A 107 18.23 -2.49 -4.59
C GLU A 107 17.18 -1.89 -5.54
N PRO A 108 16.69 -2.64 -6.54
CA PRO A 108 15.55 -2.20 -7.34
C PRO A 108 14.29 -2.10 -6.47
N PHE A 109 13.45 -1.12 -6.75
CA PHE A 109 12.22 -0.88 -5.99
C PHE A 109 11.04 -0.56 -6.90
N ALA A 110 9.84 -0.88 -6.42
CA ALA A 110 8.59 -0.53 -7.07
C ALA A 110 7.97 0.71 -6.42
N ILE A 111 7.22 1.48 -7.20
CA ILE A 111 6.46 2.64 -6.73
C ILE A 111 4.98 2.36 -6.95
N PHE A 112 4.19 2.52 -5.89
CA PHE A 112 2.74 2.44 -5.95
C PHE A 112 2.12 3.79 -5.59
N LEU A 113 1.17 4.23 -6.39
CA LEU A 113 0.31 5.38 -6.09
C LEU A 113 -1.08 4.84 -5.77
N PRO A 114 -1.49 4.77 -4.49
CA PRO A 114 -2.75 4.10 -4.11
C PRO A 114 -4.01 4.74 -4.70
N ASP A 115 -3.93 5.97 -5.21
CA ASP A 115 -5.03 6.62 -5.92
C ASP A 115 -5.16 6.18 -7.39
N GLU A 116 -4.17 5.46 -7.93
CA GLU A 116 -4.27 4.77 -9.23
C GLU A 116 -4.78 3.36 -9.01
N PHE A 117 -6.11 3.22 -9.03
CA PHE A 117 -6.77 1.93 -8.86
C PHE A 117 -6.68 1.11 -10.15
N MET A 118 -5.71 0.18 -10.20
CA MET A 118 -5.50 -0.72 -11.33
C MET A 118 -6.38 -1.96 -11.20
N VAL A 119 -7.22 -2.22 -12.20
CA VAL A 119 -8.09 -3.40 -12.24
C VAL A 119 -7.64 -4.34 -13.34
N GLY A 120 -7.24 -5.56 -12.97
CA GLY A 120 -6.83 -6.58 -13.91
C GLY A 120 -6.34 -7.86 -13.21
N SER A 121 -6.25 -8.95 -13.96
CA SER A 121 -5.60 -10.18 -13.52
C SER A 121 -4.75 -10.75 -14.68
N PRO A 122 -3.43 -10.94 -14.48
CA PRO A 122 -2.64 -10.58 -13.29
C PRO A 122 -2.67 -9.07 -12.98
N GLY A 123 -2.38 -8.66 -11.75
CA GLY A 123 -2.26 -7.25 -11.37
C GLY A 123 -1.22 -6.49 -12.19
N CYS A 124 -1.32 -5.15 -12.24
CA CYS A 124 -0.45 -4.32 -13.08
C CYS A 124 1.03 -4.50 -12.69
N MET A 125 1.35 -4.47 -11.40
CA MET A 125 2.71 -4.70 -10.93
C MET A 125 3.21 -6.11 -11.25
N LYS A 126 2.35 -7.13 -11.18
CA LYS A 126 2.75 -8.51 -11.55
C LYS A 126 3.23 -8.55 -13.00
N GLN A 127 2.47 -7.96 -13.91
CA GLN A 127 2.84 -7.87 -15.32
C GLN A 127 4.13 -7.05 -15.52
N MET A 128 4.31 -5.95 -14.77
CA MET A 128 5.54 -5.15 -14.82
C MET A 128 6.76 -5.93 -14.29
N VAL A 129 6.63 -6.69 -13.21
CA VAL A 129 7.72 -7.51 -12.66
C VAL A 129 8.07 -8.65 -13.63
N GLU A 130 7.10 -9.28 -14.29
CA GLU A 130 7.37 -10.28 -15.33
C GLU A 130 8.14 -9.69 -16.52
N ALA A 131 7.81 -8.46 -16.93
CA ALA A 131 8.56 -7.75 -17.96
C ALA A 131 9.96 -7.33 -17.47
N TYR A 132 10.08 -6.86 -16.22
CA TYR A 132 11.35 -6.52 -15.58
C TYR A 132 12.29 -7.72 -15.53
N ASN A 133 11.81 -8.91 -15.15
CA ASN A 133 12.61 -10.13 -15.08
C ASN A 133 13.19 -10.55 -16.44
N ARG A 134 12.60 -10.08 -17.55
CA ARG A 134 13.09 -10.33 -18.91
C ARG A 134 14.00 -9.23 -19.45
N LEU A 135 13.69 -7.97 -19.14
CA LEU A 135 14.29 -6.80 -19.79
C LEU A 135 15.26 -6.03 -18.88
N GLY A 136 15.08 -6.13 -17.56
CA GLY A 136 15.75 -5.29 -16.57
C GLY A 136 15.42 -3.81 -16.73
N GLY A 137 16.27 -2.96 -16.15
CA GLY A 137 16.17 -1.50 -16.27
C GLY A 137 14.97 -0.91 -15.55
N ASN A 138 14.38 0.14 -16.12
CA ASN A 138 13.27 0.88 -15.52
C ASN A 138 12.01 0.69 -16.36
N LEU A 139 10.89 0.37 -15.71
CA LEU A 139 9.60 0.22 -16.35
C LEU A 139 8.61 1.21 -15.75
N ILE A 140 7.71 1.73 -16.58
CA ILE A 140 6.59 2.55 -16.16
C ILE A 140 5.30 1.97 -16.75
N SER A 141 4.24 1.95 -15.95
CA SER A 141 2.91 1.67 -16.45
C SER A 141 2.36 2.92 -17.16
N VAL A 142 1.64 2.70 -18.26
CA VAL A 142 0.98 3.76 -19.01
C VAL A 142 -0.45 3.34 -19.30
N LEU A 143 -1.36 4.31 -19.28
CA LEU A 143 -2.74 4.15 -19.69
C LEU A 143 -2.96 4.92 -20.99
N GLU A 144 -3.55 4.27 -21.98
CA GLU A 144 -4.00 4.96 -23.20
C GLU A 144 -5.19 5.87 -22.84
N VAL A 145 -5.07 7.16 -23.16
CA VAL A 145 -6.11 8.16 -22.93
C VAL A 145 -6.72 8.54 -24.28
N PRO A 146 -8.05 8.45 -24.46
CA PRO A 146 -8.71 8.88 -25.69
C PRO A 146 -8.72 10.41 -25.87
#